data_AF-A0A969HQA6-F1
#
_entry.id   AF-A0A969HQA6-F1
#
_cell.length_a   1.000
_cell.length_b   1.000
_cell.length_c   1.000
_cell.angle_alpha   90.00
_cell.angle_beta   90.00
_cell.angle_gamma   90.00
#
_symmetry.space_group_name_H-M   'P 1'
#
loop_
_entity.id
_entity.type
_entity.pdbx_description
1 polymer ?
#
loop_
_entity_poly.entity_id
_entity_poly.type
_entity_poly.pdbx_seq_one_letter_code
_entity_poly.pdbx_strand_id
1 'polypeptide(L)'
;MQRGQKIQAIKLYREYTGAGLKESKDAIEAYERTFFSGPYSDSALAATPFQADEADILPELYDLLRTGNKIEAIKVYRDHTNMGLQEAKDRVEQLEREMRQSGAGWPGHA
;
A
#
# COMPACT_ATOMS: atom_id res chain seq x y z
N MET A 1 -17.20 -9.46 15.45
CA MET A 1 -17.40 -8.73 16.73
C MET A 1 -16.62 -7.39 16.79
N GLN A 2 -16.53 -6.59 15.72
CA GLN A 2 -15.61 -5.42 15.66
C GLN A 2 -16.21 -4.07 16.10
N ARG A 3 -17.55 -3.93 16.21
CA ARG A 3 -18.17 -2.63 16.55
C ARG A 3 -17.90 -2.13 17.97
N GLY A 4 -17.57 -3.04 18.91
CA GLY A 4 -17.32 -2.67 20.31
C GLY A 4 -16.01 -1.91 20.53
N GLN A 5 -14.95 -2.27 19.78
CA GLN A 5 -13.62 -1.67 19.95
C GLN A 5 -13.57 -0.24 19.42
N LYS A 6 -14.20 0.02 18.27
CA LYS A 6 -14.27 1.37 17.67
C LYS A 6 -14.95 2.39 18.58
N ILE A 7 -16.04 2.01 19.23
CA ILE A 7 -16.75 2.91 20.17
C ILE A 7 -15.88 3.20 21.40
N GLN A 8 -15.16 2.22 21.92
CA GLN A 8 -14.25 2.40 23.05
C GLN A 8 -13.08 3.32 22.69
N ALA A 9 -12.48 3.13 21.51
CA ALA A 9 -11.43 4.00 21.02
C ALA A 9 -11.92 5.45 20.89
N ILE A 10 -13.12 5.66 20.32
CA ILE A 10 -13.69 7.02 20.14
C ILE A 10 -13.91 7.67 21.49
N LYS A 11 -14.38 6.91 22.48
CA LYS A 11 -14.56 7.41 23.84
C LYS A 11 -13.22 7.81 24.48
N LEU A 12 -12.20 6.95 24.39
CA LEU A 12 -10.88 7.20 24.96
C LEU A 12 -10.22 8.44 24.32
N TYR A 13 -10.32 8.56 22.99
CA TYR A 13 -9.76 9.68 22.23
C TYR A 13 -10.43 11.00 22.63
N ARG A 14 -11.76 11.03 22.75
CA ARG A 14 -12.51 12.21 23.21
C ARG A 14 -12.16 12.60 24.64
N GLU A 15 -12.01 11.65 25.54
CA GLU A 15 -11.67 11.93 26.94
C GLU A 15 -10.24 12.47 27.08
N TYR A 16 -9.31 12.01 26.23
CA TYR A 16 -7.91 12.43 26.29
C TYR A 16 -7.62 13.75 25.56
N THR A 17 -8.28 14.01 24.43
CA THR A 17 -8.03 15.22 23.61
C THR A 17 -9.16 16.26 23.67
N GLY A 18 -10.33 15.92 24.21
CA GLY A 18 -11.50 16.81 24.21
C GLY A 18 -12.15 17.00 22.83
N ALA A 19 -11.72 16.23 21.82
CA ALA A 19 -12.18 16.37 20.44
C ALA A 19 -13.68 16.05 20.27
N GLY A 20 -14.30 16.64 19.25
CA GLY A 20 -15.70 16.41 18.92
C GLY A 20 -15.97 14.99 18.41
N LEU A 21 -17.21 14.52 18.53
CA LEU A 21 -17.59 13.15 18.15
C LEU A 21 -17.24 12.79 16.69
N LYS A 22 -17.31 13.78 15.78
CA LYS A 22 -16.96 13.63 14.37
C LYS A 22 -15.45 13.42 14.18
N GLU A 23 -14.65 14.24 14.85
CA GLU A 23 -13.19 14.27 14.67
C GLU A 23 -12.53 13.02 15.27
N SER A 24 -13.02 12.57 16.42
CA SER A 24 -12.55 11.31 17.03
C SER A 24 -12.91 10.08 16.20
N LYS A 25 -14.09 10.09 15.56
CA LYS A 25 -14.49 9.01 14.66
C LYS A 25 -13.59 8.96 13.43
N ASP A 26 -13.32 10.11 12.81
CA ASP A 26 -12.48 10.21 11.62
C ASP A 26 -11.03 9.78 11.91
N ALA A 27 -10.45 10.26 13.02
CA ALA A 27 -9.11 9.87 13.45
C ALA A 27 -9.01 8.36 13.66
N ILE A 28 -9.99 7.74 14.31
CA ILE A 28 -9.96 6.30 14.57
C ILE A 28 -10.23 5.48 13.32
N GLU A 29 -11.09 5.96 12.41
CA GLU A 29 -11.26 5.36 11.09
C GLU A 29 -9.97 5.42 10.27
N ALA A 30 -9.24 6.54 10.31
CA ALA A 30 -7.95 6.67 9.67
C ALA A 30 -6.90 5.74 10.30
N TYR A 31 -6.86 5.63 11.64
CA TYR A 31 -5.96 4.70 12.34
C TYR A 31 -6.31 3.24 12.05
N GLU A 32 -7.59 2.85 12.08
CA GLU A 32 -8.04 1.50 11.70
C GLU A 32 -7.72 1.20 10.23
N ARG A 33 -7.91 2.17 9.34
CA ARG A 33 -7.54 2.03 7.92
C ARG A 33 -6.03 1.89 7.74
N THR A 34 -5.22 2.54 8.56
CA THR A 34 -3.76 2.43 8.46
C THR A 34 -3.25 1.10 9.05
N PHE A 35 -3.88 0.59 10.12
CA PHE A 35 -3.39 -0.58 10.86
C PHE A 35 -4.05 -1.91 10.47
N PHE A 36 -5.35 -1.93 10.15
CA PHE A 36 -6.08 -3.13 9.75
C PHE A 36 -6.14 -3.32 8.24
N SER A 37 -5.87 -2.26 7.47
CA SER A 37 -5.76 -2.28 6.02
C SER A 37 -4.29 -2.22 5.58
N GLY A 38 -3.45 -3.13 6.10
CA GLY A 38 -2.06 -3.28 5.64
C GLY A 38 -1.97 -3.21 4.10
N PRO A 39 -0.81 -2.85 3.53
CA PRO A 39 -0.59 -1.96 2.35
C PRO A 39 -1.36 -2.20 1.03
N TYR A 40 -2.33 -3.09 1.00
CA TYR A 40 -3.14 -3.51 -0.13
C TYR A 40 -4.64 -3.22 -0.06
N SER A 41 -5.16 -2.50 0.93
CA SER A 41 -6.57 -2.11 0.84
C SER A 41 -6.84 -0.64 1.15
N ASP A 42 -7.44 -0.02 0.14
CA ASP A 42 -8.16 1.24 0.16
C ASP A 42 -7.28 2.51 0.19
N SER A 43 -6.60 2.78 -0.92
CA SER A 43 -6.22 4.14 -1.34
C SER A 43 -7.07 4.59 -2.53
N ALA A 44 -8.39 4.43 -2.43
CA ALA A 44 -9.35 4.94 -3.40
C ALA A 44 -9.60 6.47 -3.29
N LEU A 45 -8.84 7.22 -2.48
CA LEU A 45 -9.11 8.66 -2.25
C LEU A 45 -7.94 9.62 -2.48
N ALA A 46 -6.87 9.15 -3.11
CA ALA A 46 -5.83 10.05 -3.64
C ALA A 46 -5.21 9.46 -4.92
N ALA A 47 -6.05 9.11 -5.89
CA ALA A 47 -5.59 8.79 -7.24
C ALA A 47 -5.06 10.08 -7.88
N THR A 48 -3.79 10.40 -7.61
CA THR A 48 -3.02 11.22 -8.56
C THR A 48 -3.04 10.47 -9.89
N PRO A 49 -3.09 11.15 -11.05
CA PRO A 49 -3.22 10.48 -12.35
C PRO A 49 -2.08 9.51 -12.67
N PHE A 50 -1.03 9.48 -11.86
CA PHE A 50 0.11 8.57 -11.96
C PHE A 50 -0.12 7.19 -11.31
N GLN A 51 -1.05 7.08 -10.36
CA GLN A 51 -1.29 5.83 -9.61
C GLN A 51 -2.24 4.86 -10.34
N ALA A 52 -3.06 5.36 -11.27
CA ALA A 52 -4.03 4.55 -12.00
C ALA A 52 -3.32 3.59 -12.97
N ASP A 53 -2.39 4.11 -13.77
CA ASP A 53 -1.55 3.29 -14.67
C ASP A 53 -0.69 2.28 -13.89
N GLU A 54 -0.27 2.63 -12.68
CA GLU A 54 0.50 1.74 -11.81
C GLU A 54 -0.33 0.50 -11.42
N ALA A 55 -1.61 0.67 -11.07
CA ALA A 55 -2.46 -0.43 -10.62
C ALA A 55 -2.65 -1.52 -11.70
N ASP A 56 -2.68 -1.15 -12.98
CA ASP A 56 -2.81 -2.08 -14.09
C ASP A 56 -1.52 -2.87 -14.35
N ILE A 57 -0.35 -2.27 -14.11
CA ILE A 57 0.97 -2.92 -14.32
C ILE A 57 1.50 -3.66 -13.09
N LEU A 58 1.01 -3.36 -11.89
CA LEU A 58 1.41 -4.04 -10.65
C LEU A 58 1.34 -5.57 -10.74
N PRO A 59 0.24 -6.21 -11.19
CA PRO A 59 0.17 -7.67 -11.28
C PRO A 59 1.22 -8.26 -12.25
N GLU A 60 1.51 -7.56 -13.35
CA GLU A 60 2.55 -7.96 -14.31
C GLU A 60 3.94 -7.80 -13.71
N LEU A 61 4.21 -6.70 -13.00
CA LEU A 61 5.46 -6.48 -12.27
C LEU A 61 5.71 -7.58 -11.23
N TYR A 62 4.67 -8.00 -10.51
CA TYR A 62 4.78 -9.08 -9.53
C TYR A 62 5.17 -10.42 -10.16
N ASP A 63 4.60 -10.78 -11.29
CA ASP A 63 4.96 -12.02 -11.98
C ASP A 63 6.37 -11.97 -12.57
N LEU A 64 6.76 -10.84 -13.16
CA LEU A 64 8.12 -10.60 -13.66
C LEU A 64 9.17 -10.65 -12.56
N LEU A 65 8.88 -10.05 -11.40
CA LEU A 65 9.76 -10.15 -10.23
C LEU A 65 9.87 -11.61 -9.77
N ARG A 66 8.75 -12.33 -9.64
CA ARG A 66 8.73 -13.74 -9.22
C ARG A 66 9.52 -14.65 -10.14
N THR A 67 9.49 -14.39 -11.44
CA THR A 67 10.25 -15.15 -12.45
C THR A 67 11.73 -14.74 -12.54
N GLY A 68 12.14 -13.68 -11.83
CA GLY A 68 13.50 -13.15 -11.84
C GLY A 68 13.78 -12.17 -13.00
N ASN A 69 12.77 -11.81 -13.78
CA ASN A 69 12.85 -10.93 -14.96
C ASN A 69 12.83 -9.43 -14.57
N LYS A 70 13.73 -9.02 -13.68
CA LYS A 70 13.79 -7.65 -13.15
C LYS A 70 14.02 -6.57 -14.22
N ILE A 71 14.79 -6.87 -15.26
CA ILE A 71 15.03 -5.93 -16.37
C ILE A 71 13.74 -5.67 -17.15
N GLU A 72 12.92 -6.70 -17.34
CA GLU A 72 11.65 -6.59 -18.03
C GLU A 72 10.62 -5.82 -17.20
N ALA A 73 10.58 -6.08 -15.88
CA ALA A 73 9.76 -5.31 -14.94
C ALA A 73 10.06 -3.80 -15.01
N ILE A 74 11.34 -3.42 -15.08
CA ILE A 74 11.76 -2.01 -15.22
C ILE A 74 11.30 -1.42 -16.56
N LYS A 75 11.38 -2.20 -17.64
CA LYS A 75 10.92 -1.76 -18.97
C LYS A 75 9.41 -1.55 -19.00
N VAL A 76 8.63 -2.54 -18.56
CA VAL A 76 7.16 -2.46 -18.50
C VAL A 76 6.74 -1.26 -17.65
N TYR A 77 7.34 -1.10 -16.46
CA TYR A 77 7.05 0.03 -15.60
C TYR A 77 7.34 1.36 -16.27
N ARG A 78 8.49 1.49 -16.94
CA ARG A 78 8.88 2.71 -17.64
C ARG A 78 7.99 3.03 -18.83
N ASP A 79 7.63 2.02 -19.62
CA ASP A 79 6.89 2.22 -20.87
C ASP A 79 5.42 2.62 -20.58
N HIS A 80 4.85 2.15 -19.46
CA HIS A 80 3.53 2.56 -19.00
C HIS A 80 3.53 3.90 -18.26
N THR A 81 4.49 4.13 -17.36
CA THR A 81 4.50 5.34 -16.52
C THR A 81 5.29 6.52 -17.10
N ASN A 82 6.04 6.32 -18.18
CA ASN A 82 7.00 7.29 -18.75
C ASN A 82 8.02 7.86 -17.74
N MET A 83 8.31 7.12 -16.66
CA MET A 83 9.28 7.53 -15.65
C MET A 83 10.74 7.42 -16.13
N GLY A 84 11.67 8.05 -15.42
CA GLY A 84 13.10 7.87 -15.65
C GLY A 84 13.58 6.45 -15.32
N LEU A 85 14.74 6.07 -15.89
CA LEU A 85 15.35 4.75 -15.65
C LEU A 85 15.64 4.50 -14.16
N GLN A 86 16.01 5.56 -13.45
CA GLN A 86 16.30 5.49 -12.02
C GLN A 86 15.02 5.27 -11.21
N GLU A 87 13.97 6.07 -11.42
CA GLU A 87 12.69 5.88 -10.70
C GLU A 87 12.06 4.51 -10.97
N ALA A 88 12.09 4.04 -12.23
CA ALA A 88 11.58 2.72 -12.59
C ALA A 88 12.34 1.60 -11.88
N LYS A 89 13.68 1.71 -11.79
CA LYS A 89 14.51 0.77 -11.04
C LYS A 89 14.20 0.81 -9.55
N ASP A 90 14.16 1.99 -8.95
CA ASP A 90 13.89 2.16 -7.52
C ASP A 90 12.52 1.58 -7.13
N ARG A 91 11.49 1.77 -7.96
CA ARG A 91 10.16 1.20 -7.71
C ARG A 91 10.16 -0.32 -7.79
N VAL A 92 10.78 -0.90 -8.82
CA VAL A 92 10.89 -2.36 -8.96
C VAL A 92 11.70 -2.97 -7.81
N GLU A 93 12.76 -2.31 -7.36
CA GLU A 93 13.55 -2.71 -6.18
C GLU A 93 12.78 -2.57 -4.87
N GLN A 94 11.94 -1.55 -4.75
CA GLN A 94 11.06 -1.36 -3.62
C GLN A 94 10.03 -2.48 -3.54
N LEU A 95 9.38 -2.82 -4.66
CA LEU A 95 8.41 -3.92 -4.76
C LEU A 95 9.06 -5.27 -4.42
N GLU A 96 10.27 -5.53 -4.93
CA GLU A 96 11.03 -6.74 -4.59
C GLU A 96 11.35 -6.82 -3.09
N ARG A 97 11.72 -5.68 -2.48
CA ARG A 97 11.97 -5.59 -1.03
C ARG A 97 10.70 -5.79 -0.22
N GLU A 98 9.58 -5.22 -0.65
CA GLU A 98 8.27 -5.39 -0.02
C GLU A 98 7.83 -6.85 -0.05
N MET A 99 7.99 -7.56 -1.17
CA MET A 99 7.71 -9.01 -1.25
C MET A 99 8.58 -9.81 -0.29
N ARG A 100 9.85 -9.44 -0.16
CA ARG A 100 10.80 -10.07 0.76
C ARG A 100 10.46 -9.78 2.23
N GLN A 101 9.95 -8.59 2.54
CA GLN A 101 9.59 -8.16 3.90
C GLN A 101 8.21 -8.66 4.36
N SER A 102 7.27 -8.80 3.43
CA SER A 102 5.88 -9.19 3.73
C SER A 102 5.69 -10.69 3.92
N GLY A 103 6.73 -11.52 3.75
CA GLY A 103 6.66 -12.97 3.94
C GLY A 103 5.74 -13.69 2.96
N ALA A 104 5.21 -12.99 1.95
CA ALA A 104 4.35 -13.51 0.91
C ALA A 104 5.17 -14.24 -0.15
N GLY A 105 5.55 -15.49 0.15
CA GLY A 105 5.81 -16.54 -0.85
C GLY A 105 6.79 -16.20 -1.98
N TRP A 106 7.97 -15.67 -1.68
CA TRP A 106 9.06 -15.58 -2.66
C TRP A 106 9.77 -16.95 -2.80
N PRO A 107 9.70 -17.65 -3.94
CA PRO A 107 10.25 -19.00 -4.10
C PRO A 107 11.78 -19.05 -4.25
N GLY A 108 12.49 -17.95 -3.99
CA GLY A 108 13.94 -17.83 -4.21
C GLY A 108 14.83 -17.78 -2.95
N HIS A 109 14.28 -17.98 -1.75
CA HIS A 109 15.06 -18.09 -0.51
C HIS A 109 14.56 -19.31 0.29
N ALA A 110 15.03 -20.50 -0.10
CA ALA A 110 15.09 -21.70 0.73
C ALA A 110 16.50 -22.27 0.62
#